data_AF-A0A7C3CNS0-F1
#
_entry.id   AF-A0A7C3CNS0-F1
#
_cell.length_a   1.000
_cell.length_b   1.000
_cell.length_c   1.000
_cell.angle_alpha   90.00
_cell.angle_beta   90.00
_cell.angle_gamma   90.00
#
_symmetry.space_group_name_H-M   'P 1'
#
loop_
_entity.id
_entity.type
_entity.pdbx_description
1 polymer ?
#
loop_
_entity_poly.entity_id
_entity_poly.type
_entity_poly.pdbx_seq_one_letter_code
_entity_poly.pdbx_strand_id
1 'polypeptide(L)'
;MIEVASLHYGVIFKKAFSQPHIFTALVNDFFAEDKKKRIIVDIQHKRFADHYDRFLHYHCSALLEQVTSAYNYTPKRTIYTLVVLTSGDRHKTDISVTDFELNTLAGKGIGETKHKIIYA
;
A
#
# COMPACT_ATOMS: atom_id res chain seq x y z
N MET A 1 -2.32 17.33 -26.78
CA MET A 1 -2.83 15.94 -26.77
C MET A 1 -1.81 15.15 -25.98
N ILE A 2 -2.14 14.70 -24.77
CA ILE A 2 -1.20 13.95 -23.93
C ILE A 2 -1.31 12.49 -24.36
N GLU A 3 -0.23 11.92 -24.89
CA GLU A 3 -0.16 10.48 -25.14
C GLU A 3 -0.21 9.73 -23.80
N VAL A 4 -1.29 8.99 -23.58
CA VAL A 4 -1.42 8.10 -22.43
C VAL A 4 -1.02 6.71 -22.90
N ALA A 5 0.18 6.28 -22.52
CA ALA A 5 0.65 4.92 -22.79
C ALA A 5 -0.22 3.90 -22.02
N SER A 6 -0.65 2.83 -22.72
CA SER A 6 -1.41 1.72 -22.14
C SER A 6 -0.67 1.11 -20.93
N LEU A 7 -1.31 1.14 -19.76
CA LEU A 7 -0.89 0.56 -18.48
C LEU A 7 -0.94 -0.98 -18.52
N HIS A 8 -0.14 -1.63 -19.37
CA HIS A 8 0.16 -3.05 -19.16
C HIS A 8 1.14 -3.14 -18.00
N TYR A 9 0.63 -3.53 -16.83
CA TYR A 9 1.34 -3.63 -15.54
C TYR A 9 2.77 -4.18 -15.65
N GLY A 10 3.00 -5.17 -16.52
CA GLY A 10 4.35 -5.74 -16.73
C GLY A 10 5.43 -4.76 -17.22
N VAL A 11 5.10 -3.73 -18.02
CA VAL A 11 6.11 -2.83 -18.62
C VAL A 11 6.55 -1.72 -17.66
N ILE A 12 5.62 -1.19 -16.86
CA ILE A 12 5.92 -0.14 -15.88
C ILE A 12 6.69 -0.72 -14.70
N PHE A 13 6.29 -1.89 -14.18
CA PHE A 13 7.07 -2.54 -13.12
C PHE A 13 8.46 -2.94 -13.60
N LYS A 14 8.59 -3.48 -14.82
CA LYS A 14 9.91 -3.77 -15.38
C LYS A 14 10.74 -2.50 -15.52
N LYS A 15 10.21 -1.41 -16.09
CA LYS A 15 10.99 -0.16 -16.25
C LYS A 15 11.30 0.55 -14.93
N ALA A 16 10.35 0.61 -13.99
CA ALA A 16 10.52 1.30 -12.72
C ALA A 16 11.43 0.53 -11.75
N PHE A 17 11.36 -0.81 -11.71
CA PHE A 17 12.12 -1.63 -10.76
C PHE A 17 13.39 -2.25 -11.37
N SER A 18 13.61 -2.21 -12.68
CA SER A 18 14.90 -2.59 -13.30
C SER A 18 15.88 -1.43 -13.47
N GLN A 19 15.43 -0.19 -13.24
CA GLN A 19 16.29 0.99 -13.32
C GLN A 19 16.49 1.57 -11.92
N PRO A 20 17.68 1.41 -11.31
CA PRO A 20 17.96 1.81 -9.94
C PRO A 20 17.59 3.28 -9.65
N HIS A 21 17.75 4.19 -10.61
CA HIS A 21 17.42 5.60 -10.41
C HIS A 21 15.91 5.86 -10.44
N ILE A 22 15.13 5.13 -11.26
CA ILE A 22 13.66 5.24 -11.27
C ILE A 22 13.09 4.61 -10.00
N PHE A 23 13.63 3.46 -9.59
CA PHE A 23 13.27 2.83 -8.32
C PHE A 23 13.61 3.72 -7.14
N THR A 24 14.81 4.32 -7.12
CA THR A 24 15.25 5.25 -6.07
C THR A 24 14.40 6.52 -6.06
N ALA A 25 14.00 7.05 -7.22
CA ALA A 25 13.09 8.20 -7.31
C ALA A 25 11.68 7.83 -6.80
N LEU A 26 11.16 6.66 -7.19
CA LEU A 26 9.89 6.13 -6.71
C LEU A 26 9.91 5.95 -5.18
N VAL A 27 10.95 5.31 -4.66
CA VAL A 27 11.20 5.15 -3.22
C VAL A 27 11.31 6.54 -2.58
N ASN A 28 12.10 7.47 -3.11
CA ASN A 28 12.24 8.81 -2.55
C ASN A 28 10.92 9.61 -2.59
N ASP A 29 10.06 9.41 -3.59
CA ASP A 29 8.73 10.03 -3.65
C ASP A 29 7.76 9.39 -2.62
N PHE A 30 7.93 8.10 -2.31
CA PHE A 30 7.18 7.43 -1.25
C PHE A 30 7.75 7.68 0.16
N PHE A 31 9.06 7.93 0.27
CA PHE A 31 9.80 8.19 1.51
C PHE A 31 10.02 9.67 1.80
N ALA A 32 9.64 10.58 0.88
CA ALA A 32 9.50 11.99 1.17
C ALA A 32 8.52 12.10 2.33
N GLU A 33 9.05 12.41 3.51
CA GLU A 33 8.33 12.36 4.78
C GLU A 33 7.05 13.20 4.71
N ASP A 34 5.92 12.56 4.36
CA ASP A 34 4.64 13.20 4.50
C ASP A 34 4.37 13.27 6.00
N LYS A 35 4.49 14.47 6.57
CA LYS A 35 4.26 14.71 8.00
C LYS A 35 2.86 14.25 8.44
N LYS A 36 1.92 14.06 7.51
CA LYS A 36 0.55 13.58 7.74
C LYS A 36 0.35 12.10 7.35
N LYS A 37 1.19 11.52 6.48
CA LYS A 37 1.04 10.13 5.99
C LYS A 37 2.32 9.33 6.15
N ARG A 38 2.19 8.12 6.68
CA ARG A 38 3.26 7.10 6.69
C ARG A 38 2.98 6.12 5.55
N ILE A 39 3.92 6.00 4.61
CA ILE A 39 3.86 5.00 3.56
C ILE A 39 4.80 3.85 3.93
N ILE A 40 4.30 2.62 3.86
CA ILE A 40 5.05 1.39 4.05
C ILE A 40 5.07 0.70 2.70
N VAL A 41 6.26 0.46 2.15
CA VAL A 41 6.42 -0.26 0.89
C VAL A 41 7.11 -1.57 1.17
N ASP A 42 6.48 -2.67 0.75
CA ASP A 42 7.03 -4.02 0.84
C ASP A 42 6.98 -4.71 -0.53
N ILE A 43 8.08 -5.37 -0.89
CA ILE A 43 8.26 -6.01 -2.20
C ILE A 43 8.52 -7.50 -1.95
N GLN A 44 7.58 -8.33 -2.35
CA GLN A 44 7.71 -9.78 -2.23
C GLN A 44 7.96 -10.44 -3.58
N HIS A 45 9.00 -11.28 -3.61
CA HIS A 45 9.25 -12.19 -4.73
C HIS A 45 8.66 -13.57 -4.50
N LYS A 46 8.68 -14.06 -3.25
CA LYS A 46 8.27 -15.42 -2.93
C LYS A 46 6.84 -15.45 -2.42
N ARG A 47 5.98 -16.19 -3.13
CA ARG A 47 4.61 -16.42 -2.71
C ARG A 47 4.56 -17.41 -1.55
N PHE A 48 4.21 -16.90 -0.38
CA PHE A 48 3.74 -17.72 0.73
C PHE A 48 2.21 -17.83 0.68
N ALA A 49 1.67 -18.97 1.11
CA ALA A 49 0.24 -19.23 1.10
C ALA A 49 -0.55 -18.21 1.96
N ASP A 50 0.08 -17.68 2.99
CA ASP A 50 -0.44 -16.74 3.99
C ASP A 50 -0.03 -15.27 3.71
N HIS A 51 0.41 -14.93 2.49
CA HIS A 51 0.97 -13.60 2.23
C HIS A 51 -0.03 -12.46 2.52
N TYR A 52 -1.32 -12.60 2.18
CA TYR A 52 -2.33 -11.59 2.51
C TYR A 52 -2.43 -11.37 4.03
N ASP A 53 -2.50 -12.46 4.81
CA ASP A 53 -2.60 -12.41 6.27
C ASP A 53 -1.35 -11.79 6.91
N ARG A 54 -0.15 -12.08 6.37
CA ARG A 54 1.09 -11.44 6.85
C ARG A 54 1.08 -9.94 6.64
N PHE A 55 0.68 -9.47 5.46
CA PHE A 55 0.65 -8.03 5.18
C PHE A 55 -0.41 -7.31 5.99
N LEU A 56 -1.56 -7.95 6.21
CA LEU A 56 -2.56 -7.47 7.15
C LEU A 56 -1.98 -7.35 8.57
N HIS A 57 -1.26 -8.37 9.04
CA HIS A 57 -0.60 -8.35 10.34
C HIS A 57 0.42 -7.21 10.45
N TYR A 58 1.31 -7.04 9.47
CA TYR A 58 2.29 -5.96 9.47
C TYR A 58 1.64 -4.57 9.45
N HIS A 59 0.56 -4.39 8.69
CA HIS A 59 -0.20 -3.15 8.67
C HIS A 59 -0.80 -2.84 10.05
N CYS A 60 -1.41 -3.83 10.70
CA CYS A 60 -1.93 -3.69 12.06
C CYS A 60 -0.84 -3.37 13.07
N SER A 61 0.32 -4.04 13.02
CA SER A 61 1.45 -3.74 13.89
C SER A 61 1.93 -2.29 13.74
N ALA A 62 2.00 -1.78 12.51
CA ALA A 62 2.37 -0.39 12.26
C ALA A 62 1.33 0.63 12.79
N LEU A 63 0.05 0.27 12.84
CA LEU A 63 -0.98 1.08 13.50
C LEU A 63 -0.77 1.12 15.02
N LEU A 64 -0.54 -0.06 15.62
CA LEU A 64 -0.31 -0.19 17.06
C LEU A 64 0.93 0.57 17.52
N GLU A 65 2.02 0.54 16.74
CA GLU A 65 3.24 1.32 17.03
C GLU A 65 3.01 2.84 17.16
N GLN A 66 1.94 3.38 16.56
CA GLN A 66 1.61 4.81 16.69
C GLN A 66 0.85 5.16 17.97
N VAL A 67 0.22 4.17 18.62
CA VAL A 67 -0.57 4.36 19.84
C VAL A 67 0.36 4.24 21.04
N THR A 68 0.72 5.38 21.60
CA THR A 68 1.65 5.45 22.74
C THR A 68 0.95 5.43 24.11
N SER A 69 -0.38 5.47 24.13
CA SER A 69 -1.17 5.59 25.37
C SER A 69 -2.61 5.10 25.18
N ALA A 70 -3.17 4.46 26.21
CA ALA A 70 -4.57 4.02 26.23
C ALA A 70 -5.58 5.19 26.26
N TYR A 71 -5.14 6.42 26.52
CA TYR A 71 -6.01 7.61 26.48
C TYR A 71 -6.21 8.16 25.06
N ASN A 72 -5.41 7.74 24.07
CA ASN A 72 -5.53 8.21 22.70
C ASN A 72 -5.14 7.11 21.70
N TYR A 73 -6.15 6.49 21.10
CA TYR A 73 -6.01 5.46 20.08
C TYR A 73 -5.90 6.01 18.65
N THR A 74 -6.04 7.32 18.45
CA THR A 74 -5.98 7.92 17.12
C THR A 74 -4.54 7.90 16.60
N PRO A 75 -4.24 7.17 15.50
CA PRO A 75 -2.91 7.18 14.91
C PRO A 75 -2.57 8.59 14.43
N LYS A 76 -1.36 9.07 14.75
CA LYS A 76 -0.93 10.43 14.35
C LYS A 76 -0.77 10.58 12.84
N ARG A 77 -0.51 9.48 12.13
CA ARG A 77 -0.29 9.42 10.68
C ARG A 77 -1.17 8.36 10.06
N THR A 78 -1.78 8.68 8.92
CA THR A 78 -2.45 7.67 8.10
C THR A 78 -1.41 6.72 7.53
N ILE A 79 -1.69 5.41 7.54
CA ILE A 79 -0.80 4.37 7.02
C ILE A 79 -1.33 3.86 5.69
N TYR A 80 -0.47 3.87 4.68
CA TYR A 80 -0.68 3.14 3.44
C TYR A 80 0.38 2.06 3.31
N THR A 81 -0.03 0.83 3.01
CA THR A 81 0.90 -0.26 2.70
C THR A 81 0.80 -0.61 1.23
N LEU A 82 1.89 -0.50 0.48
CA LEU A 82 1.99 -0.98 -0.90
C LEU A 82 2.74 -2.30 -0.92
N VAL A 83 2.08 -3.35 -1.38
CA VAL A 83 2.60 -4.70 -1.55
C VAL A 83 2.78 -4.95 -3.04
N VAL A 84 4.02 -5.19 -3.48
CA VAL A 84 4.32 -5.52 -4.87
C VAL A 84 4.50 -7.03 -5.04
N LEU A 85 3.64 -7.67 -5.82
CA LEU A 85 3.60 -9.12 -6.07
C LEU A 85 4.32 -9.47 -7.38
N THR A 86 5.64 -9.66 -7.32
CA THR A 86 6.45 -9.86 -8.53
C THR A 86 6.35 -11.27 -9.16
N SER A 87 5.79 -12.25 -8.46
CA SER A 87 5.51 -13.61 -8.99
C SER A 87 4.09 -13.75 -9.56
N GLY A 88 3.43 -12.63 -9.86
CA GLY A 88 2.06 -12.55 -10.36
C GLY A 88 1.02 -12.67 -9.25
N ASP A 89 -0.24 -12.37 -9.56
CA ASP A 89 -1.38 -12.56 -8.66
C ASP A 89 -2.11 -13.90 -8.95
N ARG A 90 -2.68 -14.55 -7.91
CA ARG A 90 -3.42 -15.81 -8.01
C ARG A 90 -4.81 -15.51 -8.56
N HIS A 91 -5.34 -14.35 -8.19
CA HIS A 91 -6.64 -13.86 -8.62
C HIS A 91 -6.56 -13.17 -9.99
N LYS A 92 -5.33 -12.97 -10.51
CA LYS A 92 -5.03 -12.30 -11.79
C LYS A 92 -5.67 -10.91 -11.85
N THR A 93 -5.74 -10.25 -10.70
CA THR A 93 -6.24 -8.90 -10.60
C THR A 93 -5.08 -7.93 -10.70
N ASP A 94 -5.28 -6.87 -11.47
CA ASP A 94 -4.33 -5.79 -11.66
C ASP A 94 -3.97 -5.07 -10.36
N ILE A 95 -4.97 -4.70 -9.55
CA ILE A 95 -4.81 -4.07 -8.24
C ILE A 95 -5.88 -4.64 -7.30
N SER A 96 -5.48 -5.02 -6.09
CA SER A 96 -6.41 -5.38 -5.00
C SER A 96 -6.18 -4.46 -3.80
N VAL A 97 -7.25 -4.13 -3.08
CA VAL A 97 -7.18 -3.17 -1.96
C VAL A 97 -7.89 -3.74 -0.74
N THR A 98 -7.23 -3.70 0.41
CA THR A 98 -7.88 -3.78 1.72
C THR A 98 -8.12 -2.36 2.22
N ASP A 99 -9.39 -1.99 2.33
CA ASP A 99 -9.81 -0.66 2.74
C ASP A 99 -10.30 -0.66 4.19
N PHE A 100 -9.65 0.12 5.06
CA PHE A 100 -10.04 0.25 6.46
C PHE A 100 -10.94 1.47 6.70
N GLU A 101 -11.42 2.13 5.64
CA GLU A 101 -12.39 3.21 5.77
C GLU A 101 -13.70 2.73 6.39
N LEU A 102 -14.15 3.45 7.42
CA LEU A 102 -15.45 3.20 8.02
C LEU A 102 -16.53 3.56 7.00
N ASN A 103 -17.34 2.56 6.64
CA ASN A 103 -18.40 2.70 5.66
C ASN A 103 -19.76 2.48 6.32
N THR A 104 -20.77 3.19 5.82
CA THR A 104 -22.17 2.85 6.08
C THR A 104 -22.54 1.52 5.41
N LEU A 105 -23.66 0.93 5.81
CA LEU A 105 -24.22 -0.27 5.16
C LEU A 105 -24.45 -0.09 3.65
N ALA A 106 -24.68 1.14 3.20
CA ALA A 106 -24.85 1.47 1.78
C ALA A 106 -23.51 1.65 1.03
N GLY A 107 -22.37 1.39 1.68
CA GLY A 107 -21.04 1.55 1.09
C GLY A 107 -20.55 3.01 1.04
N LYS A 108 -21.27 3.96 1.64
CA LYS A 108 -20.80 5.36 1.73
C LYS A 108 -19.73 5.48 2.82
N GLY A 109 -18.54 5.94 2.45
CA GLY A 109 -17.45 6.26 3.37
C GLY A 109 -17.75 7.42 4.30
N ILE A 110 -17.33 7.27 5.56
CA ILE A 110 -17.49 8.26 6.63
C ILE A 110 -16.23 9.14 6.73
N GLY A 111 -15.08 8.68 6.21
CA GLY A 111 -13.87 9.49 6.09
C GLY A 111 -13.07 9.70 7.38
N GLU A 112 -13.37 8.96 8.45
CA GLU A 112 -12.67 9.04 9.75
C GLU A 112 -11.41 8.17 9.80
N THR A 113 -11.46 6.98 9.19
CA THR A 113 -10.31 6.08 9.02
C THR A 113 -9.93 6.04 7.55
N LYS A 114 -8.63 6.16 7.24
CA LYS A 114 -8.14 6.31 5.85
C LYS A 114 -7.01 5.34 5.49
N HIS A 115 -6.80 4.32 6.31
CA HIS A 115 -5.71 3.36 6.13
C HIS A 115 -6.06 2.37 5.03
N LYS A 116 -5.08 2.01 4.19
CA LYS A 116 -5.29 1.03 3.12
C LYS A 116 -4.06 0.16 2.90
N ILE A 117 -4.28 -1.07 2.49
CA ILE A 117 -3.26 -1.96 1.93
C ILE A 117 -3.59 -2.12 0.45
N ILE A 118 -2.59 -1.91 -0.41
CA ILE A 118 -2.71 -1.97 -1.87
C ILE A 118 -1.78 -3.08 -2.34
N TYR A 119 -2.30 -4.04 -3.08
CA TYR A 119 -1.56 -5.11 -3.72
C TYR A 119 -1.51 -4.83 -5.21
N ALA A 120 -0.31 -4.81 -5.80
CA ALA A 120 -0.05 -4.49 -7.20
C ALA A 120 1.07 -5.35 -7.80
#